data_AF-A0A917QRJ4-F1
#
_entry.id   AF-A0A917QRJ4-F1
#
_cell.length_a   1.000
_cell.length_b   1.000
_cell.length_c   1.000
_cell.angle_alpha   90.00
_cell.angle_beta   90.00
_cell.angle_gamma   90.00
#
_symmetry.space_group_name_H-M   'P 1'
#
loop_
_entity.id
_entity.type
_entity.pdbx_description
1 polymer ?
#
loop_
_entity_poly.entity_id
_entity_poly.type
_entity_poly.pdbx_seq_one_letter_code
_entity_poly.pdbx_strand_id
1 'polypeptide(L)'
;MLTGPSAAQVPVVATFTPASQSYAYKNNHGSFKADVVYATDAGFSNRMFWTLTIDPSVQVLMTGNTMACTASVDGLPVYHDHHQSIPGDYKWHSTVKDLALNTPYTWRAMCAFGTAQGPGEVKFAVAFTMQP
;
A
#
# COMPACT_ATOMS: atom_id res chain seq x y z
N MET A 1 20.91 17.50 -0.43
CA MET A 1 19.84 17.94 0.50
C MET A 1 18.51 17.61 -0.16
N LEU A 2 17.71 16.72 0.43
CA LEU A 2 16.31 16.52 0.05
C LEU A 2 15.46 16.47 1.33
N THR A 3 15.48 17.58 2.08
CA THR A 3 14.44 17.89 3.06
C THR A 3 13.49 18.87 2.40
N GLY A 4 12.61 18.35 1.55
CA GLY A 4 11.40 19.05 1.11
C GLY A 4 10.20 18.27 1.64
N PRO A 5 9.09 18.93 2.02
CA PRO A 5 7.86 18.20 2.30
C PRO A 5 7.52 17.35 1.08
N SER A 6 7.44 16.03 1.24
CA SER A 6 6.88 15.15 0.21
C SER A 6 5.51 15.72 -0.14
N ALA A 7 5.36 16.28 -1.34
CA ALA A 7 4.06 16.65 -1.86
C ALA A 7 3.13 15.45 -1.68
N ALA A 8 1.90 15.68 -1.21
CA ALA A 8 0.92 14.61 -1.07
C ALA A 8 0.76 13.96 -2.44
N GLN A 9 1.18 12.70 -2.55
CA GLN A 9 1.15 11.99 -3.80
C GLN A 9 -0.32 11.85 -4.21
N VAL A 10 -0.69 12.40 -5.38
CA VAL A 10 -2.04 12.20 -5.93
C VAL A 10 -2.25 10.69 -6.06
N PRO A 11 -3.22 10.10 -5.35
CA PRO A 11 -3.41 8.66 -5.38
C PRO A 11 -3.73 8.20 -6.80
N VAL A 12 -3.11 7.10 -7.23
CA VAL A 12 -3.58 6.41 -8.43
C VAL A 12 -4.94 5.77 -8.14
N VAL A 13 -5.82 5.72 -9.14
CA VAL A 13 -7.20 5.25 -8.97
C VAL A 13 -7.33 3.83 -9.52
N ALA A 14 -7.91 2.94 -8.72
CA ALA A 14 -8.31 1.60 -9.11
C ALA A 14 -9.84 1.46 -8.97
N THR A 15 -10.48 0.88 -9.98
CA THR A 15 -11.90 0.50 -9.91
C THR A 15 -11.98 -1.00 -10.12
N PHE A 16 -12.49 -1.70 -9.13
CA PHE A 16 -12.70 -3.13 -9.22
C PHE A 16 -14.15 -3.43 -9.61
N THR A 17 -14.33 -4.45 -10.43
CA THR A 17 -15.63 -5.02 -10.80
C THR A 17 -15.53 -6.54 -10.68
N PRO A 18 -16.65 -7.30 -10.67
CA PRO A 18 -16.56 -8.76 -10.69
C PRO A 18 -15.78 -9.31 -11.89
N ALA A 19 -15.76 -8.59 -13.02
CA ALA A 19 -14.98 -8.94 -14.21
C ALA A 19 -13.51 -8.48 -14.17
N SER A 20 -13.15 -7.60 -13.23
CA SER A 20 -11.80 -7.02 -13.09
C SER A 20 -11.44 -6.87 -11.61
N GLN A 21 -10.94 -7.96 -11.03
CA GLN A 21 -10.68 -8.07 -9.59
C GLN A 21 -9.22 -7.79 -9.20
N SER A 22 -8.34 -7.54 -10.16
CA SER A 22 -6.90 -7.32 -9.91
C SER A 22 -6.45 -5.95 -10.41
N TYR A 23 -5.53 -5.33 -9.67
CA TYR A 23 -4.90 -4.07 -10.03
C TYR A 23 -3.41 -4.11 -9.68
N ALA A 24 -2.58 -3.53 -10.55
CA ALA A 24 -1.16 -3.37 -10.30
C ALA A 24 -0.71 -1.96 -10.68
N TYR A 25 0.15 -1.40 -9.84
CA TYR A 25 0.77 -0.11 -10.04
C TYR A 25 2.26 -0.20 -9.74
N LYS A 26 3.09 0.44 -10.55
CA LYS A 26 4.52 0.55 -10.33
C LYS A 26 4.96 2.00 -10.52
N ASN A 27 5.86 2.47 -9.67
CA ASN A 27 6.58 3.72 -9.82
C ASN A 27 8.08 3.50 -9.55
N ASN A 28 8.84 4.60 -9.48
CA ASN A 28 10.28 4.56 -9.22
C ASN A 28 10.65 4.11 -7.79
N HIS A 29 9.68 4.00 -6.88
CA HIS A 29 9.91 3.59 -5.49
C HIS A 29 9.53 2.14 -5.23
N GLY A 30 8.69 1.53 -6.07
CA GLY A 30 8.23 0.17 -5.85
C GLY A 30 7.00 -0.21 -6.68
N SER A 31 6.45 -1.37 -6.36
CA SER A 31 5.21 -1.88 -6.95
C SER A 31 4.17 -2.21 -5.89
N PHE A 32 2.94 -1.82 -6.17
CA PHE A 32 1.73 -2.20 -5.46
C PHE A 32 0.93 -3.19 -6.32
N LYS A 33 0.38 -4.22 -5.68
CA LYS A 33 -0.62 -5.12 -6.28
C LYS A 33 -1.80 -5.24 -5.33
N ALA A 34 -3.00 -5.31 -5.89
CA ALA A 34 -4.21 -5.59 -5.15
C ALA A 34 -5.08 -6.58 -5.89
N ASP A 35 -5.69 -7.50 -5.14
CA ASP A 35 -6.70 -8.43 -5.60
C ASP A 35 -7.90 -8.31 -4.67
N VAL A 36 -9.09 -8.11 -5.21
CA VAL A 36 -10.33 -8.05 -4.42
C VAL A 36 -11.10 -9.35 -4.53
N VAL A 37 -11.84 -9.67 -3.48
CA VAL A 37 -12.83 -10.75 -3.48
C VAL A 37 -14.17 -10.17 -3.08
N TYR A 38 -15.17 -10.43 -3.92
CA TYR A 38 -16.56 -10.09 -3.67
C TYR A 38 -17.21 -11.15 -2.77
N ALA A 39 -17.96 -10.71 -1.79
CA ALA A 39 -18.75 -11.57 -0.93
C ALA A 39 -19.79 -12.34 -1.76
N THR A 40 -19.75 -13.68 -1.73
CA THR A 40 -20.74 -14.54 -2.38
C THR A 40 -21.76 -15.10 -1.40
N ASP A 41 -21.44 -15.16 -0.11
CA ASP A 41 -22.23 -15.79 0.95
C ASP A 41 -22.25 -14.96 2.23
N ALA A 42 -23.27 -15.16 3.07
CA ALA A 42 -23.58 -14.34 4.26
C ALA A 42 -22.50 -14.31 5.37
N GLY A 43 -21.43 -15.10 5.26
CA GLY A 43 -20.32 -15.15 6.24
C GLY A 43 -19.00 -14.52 5.77
N PHE A 44 -18.93 -14.05 4.52
CA PHE A 44 -17.72 -13.47 3.96
C PHE A 44 -17.97 -12.01 3.58
N SER A 45 -17.14 -11.09 4.05
CA SER A 45 -17.16 -9.70 3.59
C SER A 45 -16.27 -9.49 2.36
N ASN A 46 -16.60 -8.46 1.57
CA ASN A 46 -15.72 -7.99 0.50
C ASN A 46 -14.38 -7.58 1.10
N ARG A 47 -13.30 -7.92 0.41
CA ARG A 47 -11.94 -7.70 0.91
C ARG A 47 -10.96 -7.42 -0.20
N MET A 48 -9.89 -6.73 0.13
CA MET A 48 -8.73 -6.49 -0.72
C MET A 48 -7.50 -7.12 -0.09
N PHE A 49 -6.88 -8.05 -0.80
CA PHE A 49 -5.52 -8.49 -0.55
C PHE A 49 -4.59 -7.51 -1.25
N TRP A 50 -3.52 -7.09 -0.59
CA TRP A 50 -2.53 -6.22 -1.22
C TRP A 50 -1.12 -6.68 -0.95
N THR A 51 -0.22 -6.28 -1.84
CA THR A 51 1.22 -6.46 -1.71
C THR A 51 1.93 -5.16 -2.08
N LEU A 52 2.91 -4.78 -1.27
CA LEU A 52 3.89 -3.75 -1.57
C LEU A 52 5.28 -4.38 -1.68
N THR A 53 6.05 -3.94 -2.68
CA THR A 53 7.47 -4.30 -2.84
C THR A 53 8.25 -3.04 -3.18
N ILE A 54 9.29 -2.74 -2.42
CA ILE A 54 10.17 -1.59 -2.68
C ILE A 54 11.07 -1.90 -3.87
N ASP A 55 11.30 -0.93 -4.74
CA ASP A 55 12.15 -1.12 -5.93
C ASP A 55 13.62 -1.27 -5.49
N PRO A 56 14.40 -2.16 -6.14
CA PRO A 56 15.82 -2.33 -5.83
C PRO A 56 16.62 -1.01 -5.82
N SER A 57 16.26 -0.04 -6.66
CA SER A 57 16.92 1.28 -6.69
C SER A 57 16.75 2.08 -5.40
N VAL A 58 15.70 1.84 -4.62
CA VAL A 58 15.52 2.41 -3.27
C VAL A 58 16.21 1.53 -2.23
N GLN A 59 16.15 0.21 -2.36
CA GLN A 59 16.77 -0.73 -1.42
C GLN A 59 18.28 -0.49 -1.28
N VAL A 60 18.98 -0.21 -2.39
CA VAL A 60 20.43 0.08 -2.38
C VAL A 60 20.81 1.35 -1.60
N LEU A 61 19.85 2.21 -1.26
CA LEU A 61 20.09 3.42 -0.47
C LEU A 61 20.06 3.14 1.05
N MET A 62 19.58 1.97 1.47
CA MET A 62 19.33 1.65 2.88
C MET A 62 20.61 1.22 3.60
N THR A 63 21.04 1.95 4.63
CA THR A 63 22.29 1.66 5.36
C THR A 63 22.24 0.49 6.33
N GLY A 64 21.05 -0.01 6.66
CA GLY A 64 20.85 -1.18 7.54
C GLY A 64 20.12 -2.34 6.86
N ASN A 65 19.78 -2.21 5.57
CA ASN A 65 18.88 -3.12 4.86
C ASN A 65 17.54 -3.39 5.59
N THR A 66 17.10 -2.44 6.43
CA THR A 66 15.83 -2.53 7.16
C THR A 66 15.02 -1.26 7.00
N MET A 67 13.70 -1.42 7.12
CA MET A 67 12.73 -0.35 7.08
C MET A 67 11.61 -0.57 8.11
N ALA A 68 11.02 0.53 8.56
CA ALA A 68 9.81 0.54 9.37
C ALA A 68 8.64 1.01 8.50
N CYS A 69 7.60 0.20 8.39
CA CYS A 69 6.47 0.46 7.50
C CYS A 69 5.13 0.55 8.25
N THR A 70 4.25 1.43 7.78
CA THR A 70 2.87 1.58 8.27
C THR A 70 1.91 1.71 7.10
N ALA A 71 0.75 1.06 7.20
CA ALA A 71 -0.32 1.13 6.21
C ALA A 71 -1.67 1.37 6.88
N SER A 72 -2.53 2.10 6.19
CA SER A 72 -3.89 2.45 6.63
C SER A 72 -4.82 2.55 5.43
N VAL A 73 -6.13 2.61 5.70
CA VAL A 73 -7.14 2.87 4.68
C VAL A 73 -8.02 4.03 5.12
N ASP A 74 -7.92 5.14 4.41
CA ASP A 74 -8.86 6.25 4.58
C ASP A 74 -10.26 5.75 4.19
N GLY A 75 -11.26 6.06 5.02
CA GLY A 75 -12.62 5.53 4.88
C GLY A 75 -12.86 4.20 5.62
N LEU A 76 -11.81 3.55 6.16
CA LEU A 76 -11.93 2.36 7.02
C LEU A 76 -10.98 2.47 8.23
N PRO A 77 -11.34 3.25 9.26
CA PRO A 77 -10.44 3.57 10.38
C PRO A 77 -9.97 2.37 11.21
N VAL A 78 -10.66 1.23 11.11
CA VAL A 78 -10.28 0.02 11.85
C VAL A 78 -9.07 -0.70 11.23
N TYR A 79 -8.70 -0.36 9.99
CA TYR A 79 -7.60 -1.01 9.30
C TYR A 79 -6.27 -0.27 9.52
N HIS A 80 -5.34 -0.96 10.17
CA HIS A 80 -3.95 -0.56 10.32
C HIS A 80 -3.03 -1.78 10.22
N ASP A 81 -1.88 -1.63 9.58
CA ASP A 81 -0.83 -2.64 9.52
C ASP A 81 0.52 -1.97 9.77
N HIS A 82 1.34 -2.52 10.68
CA HIS A 82 2.60 -1.91 11.08
C HIS A 82 3.69 -2.96 11.30
N HIS A 83 4.85 -2.70 10.69
CA HIS A 83 6.08 -3.43 10.94
C HIS A 83 7.19 -2.46 11.33
N GLN A 84 7.76 -2.66 12.53
CA GLN A 84 8.82 -1.79 13.05
C GLN A 84 10.21 -2.06 12.44
N SER A 85 10.44 -3.26 11.90
CA SER A 85 11.72 -3.64 11.29
C SER A 85 11.52 -4.84 10.38
N ILE A 86 11.59 -4.60 9.07
CA ILE A 86 11.55 -5.62 8.03
C ILE A 86 12.67 -5.38 7.02
N PRO A 87 13.18 -6.43 6.34
CA PRO A 87 14.17 -6.29 5.28
C PRO A 87 13.69 -5.36 4.15
N GLY A 88 14.61 -4.63 3.51
CA GLY A 88 14.28 -3.72 2.39
C GLY A 88 13.67 -4.45 1.17
N ASP A 89 14.00 -5.73 0.98
CA ASP A 89 13.48 -6.60 -0.07
C ASP A 89 12.20 -7.36 0.34
N TYR A 90 11.68 -7.09 1.55
CA TYR A 90 10.49 -7.77 2.06
C TYR A 90 9.26 -7.48 1.18
N LYS A 91 8.58 -8.56 0.77
CA LYS A 91 7.28 -8.49 0.11
C LYS A 91 6.18 -8.32 1.16
N TRP A 92 5.94 -7.08 1.57
CA TRP A 92 4.94 -6.75 2.57
C TRP A 92 3.53 -6.90 2.00
N HIS A 93 2.64 -7.56 2.75
CA HIS A 93 1.28 -7.86 2.31
C HIS A 93 0.34 -7.95 3.50
N SER A 94 -0.93 -7.61 3.29
CA SER A 94 -1.98 -7.75 4.30
C SER A 94 -3.35 -7.85 3.63
N THR A 95 -4.43 -7.87 4.42
CA THR A 95 -5.81 -7.95 3.94
C THR A 95 -6.67 -6.86 4.58
N VAL A 96 -7.31 -6.05 3.74
CA VAL A 96 -8.37 -5.12 4.15
C VAL A 96 -9.69 -5.83 4.01
N LYS A 97 -10.46 -5.95 5.10
CA LYS A 97 -11.76 -6.65 5.14
C LYS A 97 -12.90 -5.65 5.27
N ASP A 98 -14.13 -6.16 5.16
CA ASP A 98 -15.36 -5.40 5.45
C ASP A 98 -15.53 -4.16 4.57
N LEU A 99 -15.12 -4.28 3.30
CA LEU A 99 -15.27 -3.23 2.30
C LEU A 99 -16.72 -3.14 1.81
N ALA A 100 -17.25 -1.93 1.73
CA ALA A 100 -18.54 -1.67 1.13
C ALA A 100 -18.42 -1.46 -0.39
N LEU A 101 -19.43 -1.93 -1.13
CA LEU A 101 -19.54 -1.63 -2.56
C LEU A 101 -19.87 -0.15 -2.78
N ASN A 102 -19.41 0.41 -3.89
CA ASN A 102 -19.58 1.80 -4.28
C ASN A 102 -19.08 2.83 -3.24
N THR A 103 -18.27 2.40 -2.28
CA THR A 103 -17.62 3.29 -1.31
C THR A 103 -16.17 3.56 -1.74
N PRO A 104 -15.77 4.84 -1.88
CA PRO A 104 -14.39 5.19 -2.17
C PRO A 104 -13.53 5.07 -0.91
N TYR A 105 -12.38 4.43 -1.07
CA TYR A 105 -11.35 4.27 -0.06
C TYR A 105 -10.01 4.79 -0.59
N THR A 106 -9.04 5.03 0.29
CA THR A 106 -7.64 5.25 -0.12
C THR A 106 -6.71 4.43 0.75
N TRP A 107 -6.08 3.42 0.17
CA TRP A 107 -4.98 2.71 0.81
C TRP A 107 -3.74 3.59 0.80
N ARG A 108 -3.08 3.71 1.96
CA ARG A 108 -1.84 4.46 2.13
C ARG A 108 -0.80 3.57 2.77
N ALA A 109 0.45 3.76 2.37
CA ALA A 109 1.59 3.21 3.05
C ALA A 109 2.76 4.19 3.12
N MET A 110 3.55 4.07 4.17
CA MET A 110 4.82 4.76 4.34
C MET A 110 5.86 3.75 4.84
N CYS A 111 7.05 3.77 4.27
CA CYS A 111 8.21 3.03 4.78
C CYS A 111 9.37 3.98 5.01
N ALA A 112 9.87 4.03 6.25
CA ALA A 112 11.01 4.84 6.67
C ALA A 112 12.26 3.97 6.85
N PHE A 113 13.43 4.49 6.50
CA PHE A 113 14.71 3.77 6.55
C PHE A 113 15.88 4.75 6.74
N GLY A 114 17.04 4.25 7.16
CA GLY A 114 18.27 5.03 7.19
C GLY A 114 18.97 5.06 5.84
N THR A 115 19.57 6.19 5.47
CA THR A 115 20.47 6.33 4.31
C THR A 115 21.81 6.91 4.75
N ALA A 116 22.81 6.88 3.86
CA ALA A 116 24.12 7.49 4.14
C ALA A 116 24.04 9.02 4.33
N GLN A 117 22.95 9.65 3.87
CA GLN A 117 22.71 11.09 3.95
C GLN A 117 21.72 11.47 5.07
N GLY A 118 21.27 10.50 5.87
CA GLY A 118 20.25 10.70 6.92
C GLY A 118 18.98 9.87 6.70
N PRO A 119 17.87 10.19 7.39
CA PRO A 119 16.62 9.47 7.22
C PRO A 119 16.07 9.54 5.78
N GLY A 120 15.51 8.44 5.30
CA GLY A 120 14.78 8.33 4.04
C GLY A 120 13.37 7.80 4.27
N GLU A 121 12.46 8.14 3.36
CA GLU A 121 11.10 7.62 3.35
C GLU A 121 10.59 7.40 1.93
N VAL A 122 9.69 6.44 1.77
CA VAL A 122 8.86 6.26 0.57
C VAL A 122 7.41 6.18 0.98
N LYS A 123 6.54 6.77 0.16
CA LYS A 123 5.10 6.83 0.35
C LYS A 123 4.38 6.24 -0.85
N PHE A 124 3.24 5.62 -0.58
CA PHE A 124 2.34 5.07 -1.59
C PHE A 124 0.90 5.44 -1.23
N ALA A 125 0.10 5.74 -2.26
CA ALA A 125 -1.32 5.97 -2.11
C ALA A 125 -2.08 5.42 -3.33
N VAL A 126 -3.12 4.64 -3.07
CA VAL A 126 -4.02 4.07 -4.08
C VAL A 126 -5.45 4.32 -3.65
N ALA A 127 -6.16 5.17 -4.39
CA ALA A 127 -7.59 5.32 -4.25
C ALA A 127 -8.29 4.13 -4.90
N PHE A 128 -9.28 3.54 -4.26
CA PHE A 128 -9.99 2.40 -4.81
C PHE A 128 -11.47 2.36 -4.46
N THR A 129 -12.25 1.75 -5.35
CA THR A 129 -13.68 1.46 -5.16
C THR A 129 -13.98 0.07 -5.70
N MET A 130 -14.81 -0.70 -5.00
CA MET A 130 -15.40 -1.94 -5.51
C MET A 130 -16.80 -1.66 -6.05
N GLN A 131 -17.03 -1.86 -7.34
CA GLN A 131 -18.33 -1.74 -8.00
C GLN A 131 -19.01 -3.11 -8.12
N PRO A 132 -20.35 -3.19 -8.09
CA PRO A 132 -21.09 -4.44 -8.24
C PRO A 132 -20.92 -5.10 -9.61
#